data_AF-A0A359E6L7-F1
#
_entry.id   AF-A0A359E6L7-F1
#
_cell.length_a   1.000
_cell.length_b   1.000
_cell.length_c   1.000
_cell.angle_alpha   90.00
_cell.angle_beta   90.00
_cell.angle_gamma   90.00
#
_symmetry.space_group_name_H-M   'P 1'
#
loop_
_entity.id
_entity.type
_entity.pdbx_description
1 polymer ?
#
loop_
_entity_poly.entity_id
_entity_poly.type
_entity_poly.pdbx_seq_one_letter_code
_entity_poly.pdbx_strand_id
1 'polypeptide(L)'
;TYGGLVKFDPINEQHEIFNLDDGLAGYKIRYITEDHDGALWVGTLDGGVSRFHEGTFTNYTVESGLSSNNIRSIYVDESEPGSIWVGTENNGL
;
A
#
# COMPACT_ATOMS: atom_id res chain seq x y z
N THR A 1 -13.10 -3.65 8.18
CA THR A 1 -12.33 -4.21 9.31
C THR A 1 -11.23 -3.22 9.64
N TYR A 2 -11.02 -2.85 10.91
CA TYR A 2 -10.01 -1.87 11.33
C TYR A 2 -8.75 -2.59 11.85
N GLY A 3 -8.13 -3.43 11.01
CA GLY A 3 -7.17 -4.45 11.47
C GLY A 3 -5.84 -4.49 10.72
N GLY A 4 -5.53 -3.54 9.84
CA GLY A 4 -4.31 -3.60 9.03
C GLY A 4 -4.41 -4.59 7.85
N LEU A 5 -3.28 -5.14 7.43
CA LEU A 5 -3.16 -6.08 6.30
C LEU A 5 -2.95 -7.50 6.85
N VAL A 6 -3.57 -8.50 6.22
CA VAL A 6 -3.33 -9.90 6.55
C VAL A 6 -2.85 -10.63 5.31
N LYS A 7 -1.70 -11.31 5.41
CA LYS A 7 -1.23 -12.28 4.42
C LYS A 7 -1.65 -13.67 4.88
N PHE A 8 -2.41 -14.38 4.06
CA PHE A 8 -2.90 -15.73 4.36
C PHE A 8 -2.28 -16.74 3.41
N ASP A 9 -1.67 -17.79 3.96
CA ASP A 9 -1.23 -18.98 3.24
C ASP A 9 -2.27 -20.10 3.45
N PRO A 10 -3.15 -20.36 2.47
CA PRO A 10 -4.20 -21.35 2.60
C PRO A 10 -3.68 -22.80 2.55
N ILE A 11 -2.48 -23.03 2.03
CA ILE A 11 -1.92 -24.38 1.87
C ILE A 11 -1.39 -24.87 3.22
N ASN A 12 -0.71 -23.97 3.94
CA ASN A 12 -0.10 -24.28 5.23
C ASN A 12 -0.95 -23.83 6.43
N GLU A 13 -2.13 -23.26 6.19
CA GLU A 13 -3.03 -22.68 7.21
C GLU A 13 -2.35 -21.61 8.09
N GLN A 14 -1.41 -20.86 7.50
CA GLN A 14 -0.65 -19.82 8.21
C GLN A 14 -1.15 -18.42 7.85
N HIS A 15 -0.98 -17.48 8.77
CA HIS A 15 -1.25 -16.08 8.52
C HIS A 15 -0.24 -15.17 9.22
N GLU A 16 -0.03 -14.01 8.60
CA GLU A 16 0.77 -12.92 9.12
C GLU A 16 -0.08 -11.65 9.11
N ILE A 17 -0.01 -10.87 10.19
CA ILE A 17 -0.78 -9.65 10.36
C ILE A 17 0.20 -8.49 10.39
N PHE A 18 -0.03 -7.51 9.53
CA PHE A 18 0.76 -6.27 9.46
C PHE A 18 -0.07 -5.08 9.89
N ASN A 19 0.48 -4.28 10.80
CA ASN A 19 -0.13 -3.11 11.37
C ASN A 19 0.86 -1.93 11.41
N LEU A 20 0.50 -0.85 12.11
CA LEU A 20 1.34 0.35 12.23
C LEU A 20 2.71 0.02 12.86
N ASP A 21 2.75 -0.89 13.84
CA ASP A 21 3.97 -1.30 14.53
C ASP A 21 4.92 -2.08 13.61
N ASP A 22 4.38 -2.73 12.56
CA ASP A 22 5.16 -3.42 11.52
C ASP A 22 5.64 -2.46 10.41
N GLY A 23 5.20 -1.20 10.45
CA GLY A 23 5.56 -0.16 9.48
C GLY A 23 4.51 0.14 8.42
N LEU A 24 3.30 -0.44 8.49
CA LEU A 24 2.20 -0.07 7.59
C LEU A 24 1.80 1.41 7.82
N ALA A 25 1.56 2.17 6.76
CA ALA A 25 1.26 3.60 6.87
C ALA A 25 -0.12 3.89 7.48
N GLY A 26 -1.06 2.95 7.38
CA GLY A 26 -2.42 3.15 7.86
C GLY A 26 -3.21 1.85 7.98
N TYR A 27 -3.97 1.70 9.06
CA TYR A 27 -4.76 0.50 9.36
C TYR A 27 -6.07 0.40 8.57
N LYS A 28 -6.47 1.49 7.89
CA LYS A 28 -7.66 1.56 7.04
C LYS A 28 -7.26 1.40 5.58
N ILE A 29 -7.05 0.16 5.18
CA ILE A 29 -6.66 -0.19 3.82
C ILE A 29 -7.85 -0.03 2.87
N ARG A 30 -7.60 0.55 1.70
CA ARG A 30 -8.57 0.69 0.62
C ARG A 30 -8.17 0.00 -0.67
N TYR A 31 -6.87 -0.05 -0.94
CA TYR A 31 -6.32 -0.57 -2.18
C TYR A 31 -5.11 -1.44 -1.88
N ILE A 32 -5.00 -2.55 -2.58
CA ILE A 32 -3.83 -3.43 -2.59
C ILE A 32 -3.61 -3.82 -4.05
N THR A 33 -2.39 -3.65 -4.54
CA THR A 33 -1.97 -4.14 -5.86
C THR A 33 -0.54 -4.63 -5.78
N GLU A 34 -0.17 -5.56 -6.65
CA GLU A 34 1.19 -6.08 -6.77
C GLU A 34 1.83 -5.47 -8.03
N ASP A 35 3.10 -5.06 -7.95
CA ASP A 35 3.88 -4.70 -9.12
C ASP A 35 4.65 -5.89 -9.71
N HIS A 36 5.24 -5.70 -10.88
CA HIS A 36 5.99 -6.72 -11.61
C HIS A 36 7.23 -7.27 -10.86
N ASP A 37 7.77 -6.55 -9.86
CA ASP A 37 8.85 -7.01 -8.98
C ASP A 37 8.33 -7.81 -7.77
N GLY A 38 7.01 -7.99 -7.66
CA GLY A 38 6.37 -8.65 -6.52
C GLY A 38 6.27 -7.76 -5.28
N ALA A 39 6.42 -6.44 -5.41
CA ALA A 39 6.14 -5.52 -4.32
C ALA A 39 4.64 -5.27 -4.21
N LEU A 40 4.12 -5.33 -2.98
CA LEU A 40 2.73 -4.98 -2.70
C LEU A 40 2.61 -3.50 -2.38
N TRP A 41 1.79 -2.79 -3.14
CA TRP A 41 1.43 -1.41 -2.93
C TRP A 41 0.08 -1.33 -2.23
N VAL A 42 0.06 -0.68 -1.07
CA VAL A 42 -1.09 -0.61 -0.17
C VAL A 42 -1.51 0.86 0.00
N GLY A 43 -2.68 1.20 -0.52
CA GLY A 43 -3.28 2.53 -0.38
C GLY A 43 -4.20 2.60 0.83
N THR A 44 -4.04 3.64 1.65
CA THR A 44 -4.78 3.79 2.92
C THR A 44 -5.72 5.00 2.91
N LEU A 45 -6.67 5.06 3.85
CA LEU A 45 -7.62 6.17 4.00
C LEU A 45 -6.94 7.50 4.35
N ASP A 46 -5.93 7.45 5.21
CA ASP A 46 -5.38 8.63 5.89
C ASP A 46 -3.85 8.57 6.12
N GLY A 47 -3.21 7.44 5.82
CA GLY A 47 -1.78 7.22 6.04
C GLY A 47 -0.89 7.38 4.81
N GLY A 48 -1.47 7.49 3.61
CA GLY A 48 -0.72 7.47 2.35
C GLY A 48 -0.60 6.07 1.75
N VAL A 49 0.53 5.81 1.08
CA VAL A 49 0.83 4.54 0.40
C VAL A 49 1.97 3.82 1.12
N SER A 50 1.83 2.51 1.35
CA SER A 50 2.92 1.63 1.77
C SER A 50 3.33 0.71 0.64
N ARG A 51 4.62 0.63 0.35
CA ARG A 51 5.22 -0.42 -0.49
C ARG A 51 5.82 -1.49 0.42
N PHE A 52 5.35 -2.71 0.31
CA PHE A 52 5.90 -3.87 0.98
C PHE A 52 6.69 -4.72 -0.01
N HIS A 53 7.99 -4.87 0.23
CA HIS A 53 8.87 -5.65 -0.62
C HIS A 53 9.92 -6.33 0.24
N GLU A 54 10.16 -7.62 0.03
CA GLU A 54 11.14 -8.43 0.77
C GLU A 54 11.05 -8.29 2.31
N GLY A 55 9.82 -8.25 2.84
CA GLY A 55 9.59 -8.17 4.29
C GLY A 55 9.69 -6.77 4.88
N THR A 56 9.92 -5.73 4.07
CA THR A 56 10.10 -4.35 4.54
C THR A 56 9.04 -3.43 3.98
N PHE A 57 8.50 -2.54 4.83
CA PHE A 57 7.62 -1.45 4.42
C PHE A 57 8.41 -0.16 4.14
N THR A 58 8.12 0.47 3.02
CA THR A 58 8.50 1.86 2.71
C THR A 58 7.22 2.69 2.55
N ASN A 59 7.12 3.80 3.26
CA ASN A 59 5.90 4.63 3.26
C ASN A 59 6.10 5.93 2.49
N TYR A 60 5.06 6.29 1.72
CA TYR A 60 4.98 7.52 0.95
C TYR A 60 3.79 8.34 1.43
N THR A 61 4.08 9.58 1.82
CA THR A 61 3.08 10.52 2.36
C THR A 61 3.15 11.85 1.60
N VAL A 62 2.40 12.85 2.07
CA VAL A 62 2.54 14.24 1.61
C VAL A 62 3.97 14.78 1.74
N GLU A 63 4.75 14.30 2.73
CA GLU A 63 6.15 14.70 2.89
C GLU A 63 7.05 14.09 1.81
N SER A 64 6.61 12.97 1.22
CA SER A 64 7.25 12.31 0.08
C SER A 64 6.79 12.88 -1.27
N GLY A 65 5.85 13.83 -1.27
CA GLY A 65 5.32 14.48 -2.48
C GLY A 65 3.93 14.01 -2.92
N LEU A 66 3.23 13.15 -2.17
CA LEU A 66 1.82 12.88 -2.45
C LEU A 66 0.99 14.15 -2.26
N SER A 67 -0.01 14.38 -3.12
CA SER A 67 -0.88 15.55 -2.96
C SER A 67 -1.88 15.41 -1.80
N SER A 68 -2.12 14.19 -1.32
CA SER A 68 -2.90 13.89 -0.12
C SER A 68 -2.59 12.47 0.38
N ASN A 69 -2.64 12.24 1.70
CA ASN A 69 -2.50 10.92 2.30
C ASN A 69 -3.77 10.05 2.15
N ASN A 70 -4.86 10.63 1.64
CA ASN A 70 -6.11 9.93 1.40
C ASN A 70 -6.10 9.33 -0.01
N ILE A 71 -5.81 8.03 -0.08
CA ILE A 71 -5.65 7.33 -1.35
C ILE A 71 -7.02 6.90 -1.88
N ARG A 72 -7.23 7.11 -3.18
CA ARG A 72 -8.47 6.87 -3.94
C ARG A 72 -8.29 5.93 -5.13
N SER A 73 -7.06 5.71 -5.58
CA SER A 73 -6.72 4.69 -6.56
C SER A 73 -5.22 4.45 -6.56
N ILE A 74 -4.82 3.24 -6.94
CA ILE A 74 -3.44 2.90 -7.31
C ILE A 74 -3.54 2.12 -8.61
N TYR A 75 -2.70 2.47 -9.58
CA TYR A 75 -2.54 1.75 -10.83
C TYR A 75 -1.05 1.47 -11.06
N VAL A 76 -0.71 0.22 -11.35
CA VAL A 76 0.66 -0.17 -11.68
C VAL A 76 0.89 0.12 -13.15
N ASP A 77 1.97 0.83 -13.46
CA ASP A 77 2.35 1.09 -14.84
C ASP A 77 3.08 -0.12 -15.42
N GLU A 78 2.32 -0.94 -16.15
CA GLU A 78 2.85 -2.15 -16.81
C GLU A 78 3.95 -1.85 -17.86
N SER A 79 4.12 -0.59 -18.26
CA SER A 79 5.17 -0.21 -19.21
C SER A 79 6.53 0.08 -18.55
N GLU A 80 6.55 0.34 -17.25
CA GLU A 80 7.76 0.71 -16.51
C GLU A 80 7.86 -0.02 -15.16
N PRO A 81 8.88 -0.87 -15.00
CA PRO A 81 9.20 -1.51 -13.74
C PRO A 81 9.17 -0.62 -12.50
N GLY A 82 8.29 -0.94 -11.56
CA GLY A 82 8.20 -0.31 -10.23
C GLY A 82 7.48 1.04 -10.24
N SER A 83 6.97 1.48 -11.39
CA SER A 83 6.19 2.71 -11.51
C SER A 83 4.73 2.47 -11.18
N ILE A 84 4.16 3.38 -10.39
CA ILE A 84 2.74 3.39 -10.06
C ILE A 84 2.16 4.80 -10.22
N TRP A 85 0.88 4.86 -10.56
CA TRP A 85 0.07 6.06 -10.54
C TRP A 85 -0.85 6.03 -9.32
N VAL A 86 -0.89 7.14 -8.56
CA VAL A 86 -1.66 7.25 -7.32
C VAL A 86 -2.68 8.38 -7.44
N GLY A 87 -3.96 8.04 -7.41
CA GLY A 87 -5.04 9.01 -7.28
C GLY A 87 -5.33 9.30 -5.80
N THR A 88 -5.40 10.57 -5.44
CA THR A 88 -5.59 11.04 -4.06
C THR A 88 -6.83 11.95 -3.95
N GLU A 89 -7.41 12.06 -2.76
CA GLU A 89 -8.53 12.96 -2.51
C GLU A 89 -8.10 14.44 -2.55
N ASN A 90 -9.01 15.29 -3.05
CA ASN A 90 -8.93 16.76 -3.09
C ASN A 90 -7.90 17.39 -4.03
N ASN A 91 -6.97 16.64 -4.64
CA ASN A 91 -6.00 17.16 -5.63
C ASN A 91 -5.38 16.06 -6.54
N GLY A 92 -5.99 14.87 -6.64
CA GLY A 92 -5.43 13.73 -7.39
C GLY A 92 -6.06 13.51 -8.77
N LEU A 93 -5.26 12.93 -9.68
CA LEU A 93 -5.57 12.62 -11.08
C LEU A 93 -6.68 11.56 -11.24
#